data_AF-A0A6H5KPI2-F1
#
_entry.id   AF-A0A6H5KPI2-F1
#
_cell.length_a   1.000
_cell.length_b   1.000
_cell.length_c   1.000
_cell.angle_alpha   90.00
_cell.angle_beta   90.00
_cell.angle_gamma   90.00
#
_symmetry.space_group_name_H-M   'P 1'
#
loop_
_entity.id
_entity.type
_entity.pdbx_description
1 polymer ?
#
loop_
_entity_poly.entity_id
_entity_poly.type
_entity_poly.pdbx_seq_one_letter_code
_entity_poly.pdbx_strand_id
1 'polypeptide(L)' 'MPCIPVFEDNQGAIQIAHNPITNSNSKHIDVRHHFIRELVERKEISNTHVTSEFQHADFLTKAISKEPFALHRDFVMNSQ' A
#
# COMPACT_ATOMS: atom_id res chain seq x y z
N MET A 1 2.55 20.34 -6.92
CA MET A 1 3.38 19.12 -6.72
C MET A 1 2.54 17.94 -7.18
N PRO A 2 3.06 17.01 -8.00
CA PRO A 2 2.27 15.85 -8.40
C PRO A 2 2.02 14.97 -7.17
N CYS A 3 0.78 14.54 -7.01
CA CYS A 3 0.37 13.60 -5.98
C CYS A 3 1.00 12.23 -6.28
N ILE A 4 1.70 11.63 -5.32
CA ILE A 4 2.42 10.37 -5.52
C ILE A 4 1.43 9.19 -5.34
N PRO A 5 1.24 8.33 -6.35
CA PRO A 5 0.39 7.15 -6.19
C PRO A 5 1.08 6.12 -5.29
N VAL A 6 0.36 5.65 -4.28
CA VAL A 6 0.75 4.53 -3.42
C VAL A 6 -0.19 3.37 -3.72
N PHE A 7 0.37 2.24 -4.14
CA PHE A 7 -0.41 1.07 -4.57
C PHE A 7 -0.64 0.11 -3.42
N GLU A 8 -1.90 -0.21 -3.15
CA GLU A 8 -2.33 -1.05 -2.02
C GLU A 8 -3.33 -2.11 -2.46
N ASP A 9 -3.13 -3.35 -2.05
CA ASP A 9 -4.07 -4.46 -2.33
C ASP A 9 -5.11 -4.64 -1.22
N ASN A 10 -4.81 -4.15 -0.01
CA ASN A 10 -5.73 -4.16 1.11
C ASN A 10 -6.75 -3.01 1.01
N GLN A 11 -7.93 -3.32 0.49
CA GLN A 11 -9.05 -2.36 0.40
C GLN A 11 -9.47 -1.81 1.76
N GLY A 12 -9.31 -2.56 2.85
CA GLY A 12 -9.57 -2.07 4.20
C GLY A 12 -8.61 -0.95 4.60
N ALA A 13 -7.33 -1.07 4.27
CA ALA A 13 -6.34 -0.02 4.51
C ALA A 13 -6.65 1.25 3.70
N ILE A 14 -7.04 1.09 2.43
CA ILE A 14 -7.48 2.20 1.57
C ILE A 14 -8.71 2.89 2.18
N GLN A 15 -9.71 2.11 2.58
CA GLN A 15 -10.94 2.65 3.16
C GLN A 15 -10.66 3.39 4.46
N ILE A 16 -9.77 2.89 5.32
CA ILE A 16 -9.44 3.56 6.58
C ILE A 16 -8.62 4.84 6.36
N ALA A 17 -7.80 4.90 5.31
CA ALA A 17 -7.10 6.12 4.92
C ALA A 17 -8.06 7.23 4.49
N HIS A 18 -9.17 6.90 3.81
CA HIS A 18 -10.16 7.86 3.33
C HIS A 18 -11.35 8.09 4.27
N ASN A 19 -11.75 7.08 5.04
CA ASN A 19 -12.91 7.11 5.93
C ASN A 19 -12.55 6.44 7.26
N PRO A 20 -12.31 7.22 8.33
CA PRO A 20 -11.85 6.70 9.61
C PRO A 20 -12.99 6.00 10.36
N ILE A 21 -13.23 4.73 10.02
CA ILE A 21 -14.03 3.83 10.87
C ILE A 21 -13.07 3.22 11.89
N THR A 22 -12.88 3.91 13.03
CA THR A 22 -12.03 3.43 14.13
C THR A 22 -12.85 2.60 15.11
N ASN A 23 -12.44 1.35 15.34
CA ASN A 23 -12.86 0.56 16.49
C ASN A 23 -11.86 0.78 17.64
N SER A 24 -12.36 0.91 18.88
CA SER A 24 -11.62 1.38 20.06
C SER A 24 -10.43 0.52 20.54
N ASN A 25 -10.07 -0.55 19.81
CA ASN A 25 -9.10 -1.56 20.23
C ASN A 25 -7.78 -1.54 19.45
N SER A 26 -7.46 -0.47 18.70
CA SER A 26 -6.44 -0.48 17.65
C SER A 26 -5.39 0.65 17.77
N LYS A 27 -4.85 0.93 18.96
CA LYS A 27 -3.94 2.09 19.19
C LYS A 27 -2.71 2.16 18.27
N HIS A 28 -2.07 1.03 17.96
CA HIS A 28 -0.89 1.02 17.07
C HIS A 28 -1.24 1.31 15.60
N ILE A 29 -2.48 0.98 15.24
CA ILE A 29 -3.05 1.20 13.93
C ILE A 29 -3.45 2.68 13.79
N ASP A 30 -3.98 3.30 14.85
CA ASP A 30 -4.39 4.71 14.88
C ASP A 30 -3.25 5.68 14.51
N VAL A 31 -2.04 5.45 15.04
CA VAL A 31 -0.88 6.33 14.77
C VAL A 31 -0.47 6.29 13.29
N ARG A 32 -0.35 5.07 12.71
CA ARG A 32 0.03 4.92 11.29
C ARG A 32 -1.06 5.44 10.36
N HIS A 33 -2.32 5.23 10.72
CA HIS A 33 -3.45 5.73 9.94
C HIS A 33 -3.54 7.25 9.96
N HIS A 34 -3.27 7.89 11.09
CA HIS A 34 -3.25 9.34 11.17
C HIS A 34 -2.20 9.92 10.21
N PHE A 35 -1.01 9.34 10.18
CA PHE A 35 0.06 9.77 9.26
C PHE A 35 -0.33 9.64 7.79
N ILE A 36 -0.83 8.46 7.36
CA ILE A 36 -1.24 8.26 5.95
C ILE A 36 -2.40 9.19 5.59
N ARG A 37 -3.37 9.38 6.50
CA ARG A 37 -4.51 10.28 6.27
C ARG A 37 -4.07 11.71 6.07
N GLU A 38 -3.17 12.22 6.90
CA GLU A 38 -2.64 13.59 6.74
C GLU A 38 -1.98 13.78 5.37
N LEU A 39 -1.21 12.80 4.89
CA LEU A 39 -0.59 12.86 3.57
C LEU A 39 -1.62 12.84 2.43
N VAL A 40 -2.68 12.03 2.57
CA VAL A 40 -3.80 11.98 1.61
C VAL A 40 -4.59 13.29 1.61
N GLU A 41 -4.91 13.85 2.78
CA GLU A 41 -5.62 15.13 2.94
C GLU A 41 -4.83 16.30 2.37
N ARG A 42 -3.50 16.28 2.54
CA ARG A 42 -2.57 17.26 1.93
C ARG A 42 -2.35 17.03 0.43
N LYS A 43 -2.94 15.97 -0.13
CA LYS A 43 -2.79 15.55 -1.55
C LYS A 43 -1.33 15.26 -1.93
N GLU A 44 -0.51 14.92 -0.95
CA GLU A 44 0.89 14.52 -1.18
C GLU A 44 0.95 13.10 -1.74
N ILE A 45 0.02 12.23 -1.29
CA ILE A 45 -0.13 10.85 -1.79
C ILE A 45 -1.58 10.55 -2.17
N SER A 46 -1.76 9.57 -3.05
CA SER A 46 -3.07 8.99 -3.39
C SER A 46 -3.02 7.47 -3.29
N ASN A 47 -3.87 6.87 -2.46
CA ASN A 47 -3.97 5.43 -2.37
C ASN A 47 -4.73 4.88 -3.58
N THR A 48 -4.09 4.00 -4.36
CA THR A 48 -4.66 3.37 -5.54
C THR A 48 -4.72 1.87 -5.32
N HIS A 49 -5.89 1.28 -5.55
CA HIS A 49 -6.04 -0.16 -5.41
C HIS A 49 -5.30 -0.91 -6.53
N VAL A 50 -4.56 -1.96 -6.15
CA VAL A 50 -3.93 -2.92 -7.05
C VAL A 50 -4.31 -4.34 -6.63
N THR A 51 -4.43 -5.29 -7.55
CA THR A 51 -4.62 -6.69 -7.16
C THR A 51 -3.30 -7.26 -6.62
N SER A 52 -3.37 -8.28 -5.76
CA SER A 52 -2.15 -8.88 -5.19
C SER A 52 -1.19 -9.45 -6.25
N GLU A 53 -1.70 -9.86 -7.42
CA GLU A 53 -0.89 -10.28 -8.57
C GLU A 53 0.03 -9.18 -9.11
N PHE A 54 -0.36 -7.91 -8.93
CA PHE A 54 0.42 -6.74 -9.35
C PHE A 54 0.98 -5.96 -8.14
N GLN A 55 0.86 -6.50 -6.92
CA GLN A 55 1.46 -5.90 -5.74
C GLN A 55 2.95 -6.24 -5.69
N HIS A 56 3.76 -5.50 -6.44
CA HIS A 56 5.21 -5.72 -6.50
C HIS A 56 5.93 -5.51 -5.16
N ALA A 57 5.30 -4.93 -4.14
CA ALA A 57 5.90 -4.91 -2.80
C ALA A 57 5.89 -6.28 -2.09
N ASP A 58 5.11 -7.25 -2.57
CA ASP A 58 4.94 -8.54 -1.90
C ASP A 58 6.23 -9.35 -1.84
N PHE A 59 7.06 -9.36 -2.89
CA PHE A 59 8.32 -10.11 -2.87
C PHE A 59 9.35 -9.56 -1.88
N LEU A 60 9.19 -8.31 -1.43
CA LEU A 60 10.04 -7.68 -0.42
C LEU A 60 9.59 -7.99 1.01
N THR A 61 8.33 -8.38 1.20
CA THR A 61 7.71 -8.52 2.52
C THR A 61 7.26 -9.96 2.84
N LYS A 62 7.09 -10.79 1.82
CA LYS A 62 6.58 -12.17 1.92
C LYS A 62 7.56 -13.15 1.28
N ALA A 63 7.57 -14.38 1.80
CA ALA A 63 8.19 -15.51 1.13
C ALA A 63 7.21 -16.10 0.10
N ILE A 64 7.35 -15.71 -1.17
CA ILE A 64 6.50 -16.17 -2.28
C ILE A 64 7.23 -17.22 -3.15
N SER A 65 6.48 -17.96 -3.96
CA SER A 65 7.05 -18.97 -4.87
C SER A 65 7.93 -18.33 -5.95
N LYS A 66 8.82 -19.13 -6.54
CA LYS A 66 9.87 -18.67 -7.46
C LYS A 66 9.34 -17.86 -8.65
N GLU A 67 8.19 -18.24 -9.19
CA GLU A 67 7.58 -17.60 -10.36
C GLU A 67 7.07 -16.18 -10.06
N PRO A 68 6.15 -15.94 -9.08
CA PRO A 68 5.81 -14.60 -8.62
C PRO A 68 7.01 -13.77 -8.17
N PHE A 69 7.98 -14.39 -7.49
CA PHE A 69 9.20 -13.70 -7.07
C PHE A 69 9.96 -13.13 -8.27
N ALA A 70 10.19 -13.95 -9.31
CA ALA A 70 10.88 -13.50 -10.51
C ALA A 70 10.11 -12.37 -11.20
N LEU A 71 8.79 -12.52 -11.36
CA LEU A 71 7.94 -11.50 -11.99
C LEU A 71 8.04 -10.15 -11.27
N HIS A 72 7.87 -10.12 -9.94
CA HIS A 72 7.93 -8.86 -9.21
C HIS A 72 9.35 -8.28 -9.14
N ARG A 73 10.36 -9.13 -8.99
CA ARG A 73 11.77 -8.70 -9.02
C ARG A 73 12.11 -8.04 -10.35
N ASP A 74 11.77 -8.67 -11.46
CA ASP A 74 12.15 -8.18 -12.80
C ASP A 74 11.46 -6.86 -13.10
N PHE A 75 10.20 -6.71 -12.69
CA PHE A 75 9.47 -5.45 -12.76
C PHE A 75 10.13 -4.34 -11.93
N VAL A 76 10.47 -4.59 -10.67
CA VAL A 76 11.03 -3.55 -9.78
C VAL A 76 12.48 -3.21 -10.12
N MET A 77 13.26 -4.20 -10.55
CA MET A 77 14.69 -4.04 -10.82
C MET A 77 14.99 -3.64 -12.27
N ASN A 78 13.98 -3.35 -13.10
CA ASN A 78 14.15 -3.05 -14.54
C ASN A 78 15.09 -4.04 -15.25
N SER A 79 15.03 -5.31 -14.87
CA SER A 79 15.85 -6.33 -15.50
C SER A 79 15.18 -6.72 -16.82
N GLN A 80 15.61 -6.07 -17.90
CA GLN A 80 15.33 -6.47 -19.29
C GLN A 80 15.87 -7.87 -19.55
#